data_AF-A0A8B7Y4H6-F1
#
_entry.id   AF-A0A8B7Y4H6-F1
#
_cell.length_a   1.000
_cell.length_b   1.000
_cell.length_c   1.000
_cell.angle_alpha   90.00
_cell.angle_beta   90.00
_cell.angle_gamma   90.00
#
_symmetry.space_group_name_H-M   'P 1'
#
loop_
_entity.id
_entity.type
_entity.pdbx_description
1 polymer ?
#
loop_
_entity_poly.entity_id
_entity_poly.type
_entity_poly.pdbx_seq_one_letter_code
_entity_poly.pdbx_strand_id
1 'polypeptide(L)'
;MDSRRMPGHSGSRTGGTSTPGYPISMRIPEPGTFSKRFPSTVSTYATEEEDGSDSIIAMGMGLTAVGVVWTLASLLATCLCCAGFVFPYWIAGATLDGRHVFHFGLFRRCNYPTANGEIALGCGRYSSFEDIPTLSWQLGTLLIGAGCLVSMLVAFTGVLACCMKDLVTQKVGRVAGVLQLFAACLVGAGCALYPNGWDHPQVKMVCGEVSGAYQLGECKISWAYLVTVGGCVLLLLSALLSCRAGRRKLEAYRV
;
A
#
# COMPACT_ATOMS: atom_id res chain seq x y z
N MET A 1 -48.73 -0.68 39.60
CA MET A 1 -48.98 -2.07 40.04
C MET A 1 -48.04 -2.96 39.24
N ASP A 2 -47.28 -3.90 39.80
CA ASP A 2 -46.99 -4.17 41.22
C ASP A 2 -45.52 -4.66 41.36
N SER A 3 -45.04 -4.53 42.59
CA SER A 3 -43.79 -4.89 43.28
C SER A 3 -43.02 -6.19 42.94
N ARG A 4 -41.84 -6.28 43.60
CA ARG A 4 -41.21 -7.46 44.28
C ARG A 4 -39.97 -8.16 43.66
N ARG A 5 -38.80 -7.57 43.94
CA ARG A 5 -37.76 -8.03 44.90
C ARG A 5 -37.67 -9.55 45.27
N MET A 6 -36.57 -10.20 44.83
CA MET A 6 -35.69 -11.17 45.56
C MET A 6 -36.29 -12.51 46.09
N PRO A 7 -35.51 -13.42 46.74
CA PRO A 7 -34.37 -14.19 46.18
C PRO A 7 -34.39 -15.69 46.58
N GLY A 8 -33.36 -16.46 46.17
CA GLY A 8 -32.76 -17.46 47.06
C GLY A 8 -32.38 -18.82 46.47
N HIS A 9 -31.18 -19.30 46.81
CA HIS A 9 -31.04 -20.61 47.47
C HIS A 9 -29.73 -20.70 48.27
N SER A 10 -29.81 -21.36 49.42
CA SER A 10 -28.70 -21.64 50.34
C SER A 10 -28.54 -23.16 50.49
N GLY A 11 -27.30 -23.64 50.52
CA GLY A 11 -26.96 -25.07 50.71
C GLY A 11 -25.62 -25.21 51.43
N SER A 12 -25.46 -26.19 52.31
CA SER A 12 -24.46 -26.13 53.40
C SER A 12 -23.98 -27.49 53.95
N ARG A 13 -22.67 -27.58 54.28
CA ARG A 13 -21.98 -28.61 55.14
C ARG A 13 -22.01 -30.07 54.59
N THR A 14 -21.14 -31.05 54.95
CA THR A 14 -20.06 -31.29 55.97
C THR A 14 -18.76 -31.86 55.29
N GLY A 15 -17.65 -32.31 55.90
CA GLY A 15 -17.08 -32.18 57.28
C GLY A 15 -16.38 -33.44 57.86
N GLY A 16 -15.04 -33.43 58.03
CA GLY A 16 -14.18 -34.47 58.70
C GLY A 16 -13.06 -35.07 57.79
N THR A 17 -11.89 -35.59 58.24
CA THR A 17 -11.29 -35.76 59.60
C THR A 17 -9.78 -36.17 59.56
N SER A 18 -8.91 -35.49 60.34
CA SER A 18 -7.72 -35.95 61.14
C SER A 18 -6.58 -36.93 60.66
N THR A 19 -5.32 -36.41 60.53
CA THR A 19 -3.97 -36.78 61.16
C THR A 19 -3.44 -38.25 61.28
N PRO A 20 -2.12 -38.59 61.57
CA PRO A 20 -1.03 -37.82 62.28
C PRO A 20 0.51 -38.01 61.93
N GLY A 21 1.37 -37.09 62.45
CA GLY A 21 2.82 -37.23 62.84
C GLY A 21 3.92 -37.42 61.75
N TYR A 22 5.25 -37.19 61.92
CA TYR A 22 6.19 -36.50 62.86
C TYR A 22 7.66 -36.81 62.36
N PRO A 23 8.83 -36.28 62.85
CA PRO A 23 9.16 -35.05 63.62
C PRO A 23 10.56 -34.34 63.27
N ILE A 24 10.95 -33.33 64.09
CA ILE A 24 12.30 -32.74 64.40
C ILE A 24 13.30 -32.34 63.28
N SER A 25 13.65 -31.04 63.17
CA SER A 25 14.95 -30.48 63.66
C SER A 25 15.10 -28.96 63.49
N MET A 26 15.91 -28.34 64.35
CA MET A 26 16.06 -26.90 64.55
C MET A 26 17.55 -26.51 64.39
N ARG A 27 17.87 -25.45 63.63
CA ARG A 27 19.18 -24.80 63.72
C ARG A 27 19.11 -23.31 63.33
N ILE A 28 19.49 -22.46 64.28
CA ILE A 28 19.69 -21.01 64.13
C ILE A 28 21.21 -20.75 64.06
N PRO A 29 21.64 -19.76 63.27
CA PRO A 29 22.64 -18.78 63.72
C PRO A 29 22.13 -17.35 63.39
N GLU A 30 21.80 -16.54 64.40
CA GLU A 30 22.66 -15.57 65.11
C GLU A 30 22.62 -14.16 64.48
N PRO A 31 22.76 -13.06 65.26
CA PRO A 31 22.12 -11.78 64.93
C PRO A 31 23.07 -10.63 64.51
N GLY A 32 22.48 -9.59 63.92
CA GLY A 32 23.11 -8.29 63.66
C GLY A 32 23.15 -7.94 62.17
N THR A 33 22.80 -6.74 61.70
CA THR A 33 22.55 -5.48 62.43
C THR A 33 21.35 -4.72 61.86
N PHE A 34 20.65 -4.04 62.77
CA PHE A 34 19.48 -3.21 62.53
C PHE A 34 19.88 -1.80 62.07
N SER A 35 19.43 -1.39 60.89
CA SER A 35 19.32 0.04 60.55
C SER A 35 17.90 0.36 60.11
N LYS A 36 17.36 1.44 60.67
CA LYS A 36 15.95 1.87 60.53
C LYS A 36 15.77 2.65 59.22
N ARG A 37 14.60 2.50 58.58
CA ARG A 37 13.59 3.57 58.35
C ARG A 37 12.86 3.49 56.98
N PHE A 38 11.60 3.05 57.02
CA PHE A 38 10.53 3.40 56.07
C PHE A 38 10.11 4.88 56.26
N PRO A 39 9.28 5.47 55.38
CA PRO A 39 9.47 5.71 53.94
C PRO A 39 9.35 7.23 53.62
N SER A 40 9.70 7.69 52.42
CA SER A 40 9.29 9.01 51.92
C SER A 40 9.33 9.08 50.39
N THR A 41 8.21 9.47 49.79
CA THR A 41 8.03 9.68 48.35
C THR A 41 8.89 10.83 47.84
N VAL A 42 9.68 10.60 46.79
CA VAL A 42 10.09 11.66 45.84
C VAL A 42 9.83 11.13 44.44
N SER A 43 8.90 11.79 43.74
CA SER A 43 8.69 11.54 42.32
C SER A 43 9.88 12.06 41.53
N THR A 44 10.47 11.24 40.68
CA THR A 44 11.32 11.71 39.59
C THR A 44 10.74 11.15 38.30
N TYR A 45 10.14 12.03 37.50
CA TYR A 45 9.65 11.69 36.19
C TYR A 45 10.84 11.44 35.26
N ALA A 46 11.03 10.18 34.84
CA ALA A 46 11.80 9.89 33.65
C ALA A 46 10.86 10.02 32.45
N THR A 47 10.99 11.12 31.72
CA THR A 47 10.33 11.29 30.41
C THR A 47 11.14 10.55 29.37
N GLU A 48 10.69 9.34 29.00
CA GLU A 48 11.10 8.71 27.75
C GLU A 48 10.25 9.31 26.63
N GLU A 49 10.82 10.31 25.93
CA GLU A 49 10.30 10.78 24.64
C GLU A 49 10.74 9.86 23.51
N GLU A 50 9.89 9.79 22.47
CA GLU A 50 10.07 9.06 21.21
C GLU A 50 10.26 7.53 21.30
N ASP A 51 9.14 6.79 21.19
CA ASP A 51 8.90 6.16 19.87
C ASP A 51 7.40 6.12 19.49
N GLY A 52 7.02 7.00 18.56
CA GLY A 52 5.71 6.96 17.91
C GLY A 52 5.63 5.99 16.73
N SER A 53 6.74 5.32 16.37
CA SER A 53 6.90 4.54 15.14
C SER A 53 6.34 3.11 15.28
N ASP A 54 6.69 2.43 16.38
CA ASP A 54 6.27 1.06 16.70
C ASP A 54 4.74 0.96 16.86
N SER A 55 4.09 2.05 17.29
CA SER A 55 2.63 2.13 17.46
C SER A 55 1.85 1.95 16.14
N ILE A 56 2.43 2.32 14.99
CA ILE A 56 1.80 2.11 13.67
C ILE A 56 2.14 0.71 13.12
N ILE A 57 3.30 0.17 13.48
CA ILE A 57 3.78 -1.13 12.99
C ILE A 57 3.12 -2.30 13.74
N ALA A 58 2.67 -2.08 14.98
CA ALA A 58 1.99 -3.06 15.83
C ALA A 58 0.49 -3.33 15.49
N MET A 59 0.05 -3.09 14.25
CA MET A 59 -1.09 -3.88 13.75
C MET A 59 -0.71 -5.37 13.88
N GLY A 60 -1.58 -6.17 14.53
CA GLY A 60 -1.28 -7.55 14.98
C GLY A 60 -1.08 -8.60 13.88
N MET A 61 -0.14 -8.36 12.97
CA MET A 61 0.03 -9.06 11.71
C MET A 61 0.49 -10.51 11.92
N GLY A 62 -0.27 -11.45 11.35
CA GLY A 62 0.13 -12.85 11.22
C GLY A 62 1.19 -13.10 10.14
N LEU A 63 1.76 -12.06 9.53
CA LEU A 63 2.77 -12.19 8.47
C LEU A 63 4.19 -12.12 9.03
N THR A 64 5.08 -12.89 8.41
CA THR A 64 6.53 -12.68 8.49
C THR A 64 6.91 -11.27 8.03
N ALA A 65 8.02 -10.70 8.50
CA ALA A 65 8.53 -9.39 8.06
C ALA A 65 8.62 -9.23 6.53
N VAL A 66 9.00 -10.28 5.80
CA VAL A 66 9.01 -10.29 4.31
C VAL A 66 7.61 -10.08 3.72
N GLY A 67 6.57 -10.62 4.36
CA GLY A 67 5.18 -10.42 3.99
C GLY A 67 4.68 -9.01 4.30
N VAL A 68 5.09 -8.43 5.43
CA VAL A 68 4.80 -7.02 5.77
C VAL A 68 5.41 -6.08 4.73
N VAL A 69 6.71 -6.22 4.44
CA VAL A 69 7.41 -5.44 3.41
C VAL A 69 6.75 -5.62 2.04
N TRP A 70 6.35 -6.84 1.69
CA TRP A 70 5.62 -7.10 0.45
C TRP A 70 4.26 -6.39 0.40
N THR A 71 3.43 -6.45 1.46
CA THR A 71 2.13 -5.77 1.49
C THR A 71 2.30 -4.25 1.37
N LEU A 72 3.26 -3.66 2.10
CA LEU A 72 3.55 -2.22 2.03
C LEU A 72 4.03 -1.80 0.64
N ALA A 73 4.95 -2.55 0.03
CA ALA A 73 5.41 -2.30 -1.34
C ALA A 73 4.28 -2.43 -2.36
N SER A 74 3.37 -3.40 -2.18
CA SER A 74 2.21 -3.64 -3.05
C SER A 74 1.17 -2.51 -2.97
N LEU A 75 0.93 -1.98 -1.77
CA LEU A 75 0.08 -0.81 -1.54
C LEU A 75 0.69 0.43 -2.20
N LEU A 76 1.96 0.72 -1.92
CA LEU A 76 2.67 1.87 -2.51
C LEU A 76 2.69 1.80 -4.04
N ALA A 77 3.01 0.63 -4.61
CA ALA A 77 3.00 0.41 -6.06
C ALA A 77 1.62 0.69 -6.67
N THR A 78 0.55 0.19 -6.04
CA THR A 78 -0.83 0.45 -6.47
C THR A 78 -1.18 1.93 -6.39
N CYS A 79 -0.86 2.61 -5.29
CA CYS A 79 -1.11 4.05 -5.14
C CYS A 79 -0.39 4.86 -6.21
N LEU A 80 0.87 4.55 -6.53
CA LEU A 80 1.65 5.23 -7.57
C LEU A 80 1.10 4.98 -8.98
N CYS A 81 0.73 3.73 -9.31
CA CYS A 81 0.09 3.39 -10.58
C CYS A 81 -1.27 4.08 -10.73
N CYS A 82 -2.13 4.04 -9.71
CA CYS A 82 -3.44 4.70 -9.71
C CYS A 82 -3.33 6.22 -9.80
N ALA A 83 -2.43 6.85 -9.03
CA ALA A 83 -2.19 8.28 -9.11
C ALA A 83 -1.69 8.66 -10.51
N GLY A 84 -0.64 8.01 -11.00
CA GLY A 84 -0.09 8.26 -12.32
C GLY A 84 -1.13 8.09 -13.43
N PHE A 85 -1.96 7.06 -13.37
CA PHE A 85 -3.08 6.86 -14.30
C PHE A 85 -4.13 7.99 -14.25
N VAL A 86 -4.55 8.40 -13.06
CA VAL A 86 -5.65 9.36 -12.85
C VAL A 86 -5.24 10.81 -13.12
N PHE A 87 -3.96 11.14 -12.94
CA PHE A 87 -3.45 12.50 -13.12
C PHE A 87 -2.96 12.77 -14.56
N PRO A 88 -3.35 13.90 -15.19
CA PRO A 88 -3.04 14.21 -16.59
C PRO A 88 -1.60 14.70 -16.83
N TYR A 89 -0.74 14.70 -15.81
CA TYR A 89 0.62 15.27 -15.88
C TYR A 89 1.64 14.27 -16.43
N TRP A 90 1.40 13.68 -17.60
CA TRP A 90 2.33 12.74 -18.24
C TRP A 90 3.35 13.48 -19.12
N ILE A 91 2.88 14.42 -19.93
CA ILE A 91 3.72 15.41 -20.63
C ILE A 91 3.24 16.83 -20.34
N ALA A 92 4.15 17.78 -20.48
CA ALA A 92 3.90 19.21 -20.42
C ALA A 92 4.51 19.90 -21.65
N GLY A 93 3.75 20.81 -22.25
CA GLY A 93 4.25 21.78 -23.24
C GLY A 93 3.73 23.18 -22.91
N ALA A 94 4.28 24.20 -23.57
CA ALA A 94 3.89 25.59 -23.35
C ALA A 94 3.56 26.27 -24.69
N THR A 95 2.65 27.24 -24.68
CA THR A 95 2.47 28.13 -25.84
C THR A 95 3.74 28.95 -26.07
N LEU A 96 3.96 29.41 -27.31
CA LEU A 96 5.02 30.36 -27.68
C LEU A 96 5.06 31.59 -26.75
N ASP A 97 3.90 32.07 -26.30
CA ASP A 97 3.73 33.18 -25.35
C ASP A 97 4.14 32.86 -23.90
N GLY A 98 4.43 31.60 -23.57
CA GLY A 98 4.73 31.12 -22.21
C GLY A 98 3.56 31.19 -21.21
N ARG A 99 2.43 31.80 -21.56
CA ARG A 99 1.31 32.11 -20.64
C ARG A 99 0.54 30.90 -20.11
N HIS A 100 0.49 29.79 -20.87
CA HIS A 100 -0.26 28.61 -20.50
C HIS A 100 0.55 27.33 -20.73
N VAL A 101 0.50 26.43 -19.74
CA VAL A 101 1.10 25.09 -19.78
C VAL A 101 0.00 24.07 -20.06
N PHE A 102 0.23 23.24 -21.06
CA PHE A 102 -0.69 22.23 -21.58
C PHE A 102 -0.23 20.87 -21.06
N HIS A 103 -1.17 20.08 -20.53
CA HIS A 103 -0.89 18.74 -20.02
C HIS A 103 -1.75 17.70 -20.70
N PHE A 104 -1.13 16.61 -21.12
CA PHE A 104 -1.81 15.46 -21.69
C PHE A 104 -1.48 14.23 -20.85
N GLY A 105 -2.50 13.53 -20.37
CA GLY A 105 -2.43 12.14 -19.93
C GLY A 105 -3.10 11.23 -20.95
N LEU A 106 -3.37 9.98 -20.56
CA LEU A 106 -4.00 8.97 -21.43
C LEU A 106 -5.45 9.31 -21.81
N PHE A 107 -6.28 9.68 -20.82
CA PHE A 107 -7.72 9.93 -21.00
C PHE A 107 -8.18 11.27 -20.38
N ARG A 108 -7.25 12.07 -19.88
CA ARG A 108 -7.46 13.40 -19.29
C ARG A 108 -6.43 14.39 -19.86
N ARG A 109 -6.82 15.66 -19.94
CA ARG A 109 -5.96 16.77 -20.39
C ARG A 109 -6.24 18.02 -19.56
N CYS A 110 -5.25 18.90 -19.40
CA CYS A 110 -5.44 20.23 -18.81
C CYS A 110 -4.95 21.31 -19.77
N ASN A 111 -5.76 22.37 -19.92
CA ASN A 111 -5.57 23.47 -20.86
C ASN A 111 -5.51 22.94 -22.31
N TYR A 112 -6.56 23.13 -23.10
CA TYR A 112 -6.62 22.60 -24.46
C TYR A 112 -7.36 23.54 -25.41
N PRO A 113 -6.98 23.60 -26.71
CA PRO A 113 -7.69 24.40 -27.69
C PRO A 113 -9.07 23.77 -27.95
N THR A 114 -10.09 24.62 -28.02
CA THR A 114 -11.45 24.27 -28.44
C THR A 114 -11.63 24.47 -29.94
N ALA A 115 -12.72 23.96 -30.51
CA ALA A 115 -13.07 24.17 -31.92
C ALA A 115 -13.25 25.67 -32.28
N ASN A 116 -13.53 26.52 -31.30
CA ASN A 116 -13.68 27.97 -31.49
C ASN A 116 -12.34 28.73 -31.48
N GLY A 117 -11.21 28.04 -31.33
CA GLY A 117 -9.88 28.64 -31.16
C GLY A 117 -9.57 29.14 -29.74
N GLU A 118 -10.58 29.21 -28.86
CA GLU A 118 -10.40 29.56 -27.45
C GLU A 118 -9.71 28.42 -26.68
N ILE A 119 -8.85 28.76 -25.71
CA ILE A 119 -8.21 27.80 -24.81
C ILE A 119 -9.15 27.51 -23.65
N ALA A 120 -9.66 26.28 -23.55
CA ALA A 120 -10.41 25.82 -22.39
C ALA A 120 -9.43 25.65 -21.21
N LEU A 121 -9.49 26.56 -20.24
CA LEU A 121 -8.68 26.52 -19.02
C LEU A 121 -9.20 25.47 -18.03
N GLY A 122 -8.28 24.76 -17.39
CA GLY A 122 -8.59 23.70 -16.41
C GLY A 122 -8.45 22.29 -16.97
N CYS A 123 -8.79 21.29 -16.15
CA CYS A 123 -8.57 19.87 -16.43
C CYS A 123 -9.88 19.13 -16.72
N GLY A 124 -9.92 18.37 -17.81
CA GLY A 124 -11.10 17.62 -18.26
C GLY A 124 -10.79 16.19 -18.69
N ARG A 125 -11.84 15.36 -18.74
CA ARG A 125 -11.83 14.05 -19.42
C ARG A 125 -12.32 14.25 -20.86
N TYR A 126 -11.89 13.40 -21.78
CA TYR A 126 -12.58 13.24 -23.07
C TYR A 126 -14.03 12.78 -22.84
N SER A 127 -14.98 13.21 -23.67
CA SER A 127 -16.41 12.95 -23.46
C SER A 127 -16.70 11.46 -23.60
N SER A 128 -16.34 10.92 -24.77
CA SER A 128 -16.39 9.51 -25.14
C SER A 128 -15.00 8.87 -25.06
N PHE A 129 -14.93 7.54 -25.20
CA PHE A 129 -13.66 6.82 -25.30
C PHE A 129 -13.01 6.98 -26.68
N GLU A 130 -13.82 7.09 -27.73
CA GLU A 130 -13.37 7.29 -29.12
C GLU A 130 -12.74 8.68 -29.34
N ASP A 131 -13.14 9.68 -28.54
CA ASP A 131 -12.57 11.03 -28.55
C ASP A 131 -11.09 11.08 -28.07
N ILE A 132 -10.56 9.99 -27.52
CA ILE A 132 -9.16 9.89 -27.13
C ILE A 132 -8.29 9.89 -28.41
N PRO A 133 -7.36 10.85 -28.58
CA PRO A 133 -6.75 11.19 -29.88
C PRO A 133 -6.08 10.06 -30.67
N THR A 134 -5.62 9.01 -30.01
CA THR A 134 -4.93 7.90 -30.68
C THR A 134 -5.36 6.55 -30.11
N LEU A 135 -5.41 5.54 -30.98
CA LEU A 135 -5.63 4.15 -30.58
C LEU A 135 -4.58 3.68 -29.55
N SER A 136 -3.35 4.19 -29.61
CA SER A 136 -2.30 3.88 -28.64
C SER A 136 -2.63 4.38 -27.23
N TRP A 137 -3.24 5.56 -27.10
CA TRP A 137 -3.70 6.09 -25.81
C TRP A 137 -5.00 5.43 -25.33
N GLN A 138 -5.90 5.05 -26.25
CA GLN A 138 -7.07 4.22 -25.93
C GLN A 138 -6.63 2.87 -25.33
N LEU A 139 -5.76 2.13 -26.03
CA LEU A 139 -5.19 0.87 -25.54
C LEU A 139 -4.39 1.06 -24.25
N GLY A 140 -3.56 2.11 -24.15
CA GLY A 140 -2.84 2.45 -22.93
C GLY A 140 -3.76 2.72 -21.73
N THR A 141 -4.91 3.35 -21.96
CA THR A 141 -5.95 3.57 -20.92
C THR A 141 -6.51 2.25 -20.41
N LEU A 142 -6.86 1.33 -21.32
CA LEU A 142 -7.39 0.01 -20.97
C LEU A 142 -6.35 -0.85 -20.24
N LEU A 143 -5.12 -0.88 -20.73
CA LEU A 143 -4.03 -1.68 -20.17
C LEU A 143 -3.63 -1.21 -18.76
N ILE A 144 -3.34 0.08 -18.58
CA ILE A 144 -2.97 0.60 -17.26
C ILE A 144 -4.16 0.56 -16.29
N GLY A 145 -5.37 0.87 -16.77
CA GLY A 145 -6.59 0.76 -15.95
C GLY A 145 -6.82 -0.67 -15.43
N ALA A 146 -6.66 -1.68 -16.30
CA ALA A 146 -6.75 -3.09 -15.91
C ALA A 146 -5.60 -3.51 -14.97
N GLY A 147 -4.37 -3.03 -15.22
CA GLY A 147 -3.22 -3.26 -14.36
C GLY A 147 -3.42 -2.71 -12.94
N CYS A 148 -3.91 -1.49 -12.82
CA CYS A 148 -4.27 -0.85 -11.55
C CYS A 148 -5.38 -1.61 -10.81
N LEU A 149 -6.40 -2.11 -11.53
CA LEU A 149 -7.47 -2.91 -10.92
C LEU A 149 -6.92 -4.23 -10.36
N VAL A 150 -6.08 -4.95 -11.11
CA VAL A 150 -5.45 -6.20 -10.66
C VAL A 150 -4.52 -5.93 -9.47
N SER A 151 -3.69 -4.88 -9.51
CA SER A 151 -2.79 -4.56 -8.39
C SER A 151 -3.56 -4.16 -7.12
N MET A 152 -4.65 -3.41 -7.26
CA MET A 152 -5.52 -3.04 -6.15
C MET A 152 -6.18 -4.25 -5.49
N LEU A 153 -6.65 -5.23 -6.29
CA LEU A 153 -7.15 -6.49 -5.74
C LEU A 153 -6.07 -7.25 -4.98
N VAL A 154 -4.84 -7.36 -5.51
CA VAL A 154 -3.75 -8.03 -4.79
C VAL A 154 -3.38 -7.28 -3.51
N ALA A 155 -3.23 -5.95 -3.55
CA ALA A 155 -2.90 -5.15 -2.38
C ALA A 155 -3.98 -5.28 -1.29
N PHE A 156 -5.26 -5.29 -1.67
CA PHE A 156 -6.37 -5.56 -0.76
C PHE A 156 -6.29 -6.96 -0.12
N THR A 157 -5.97 -8.01 -0.90
CA THR A 157 -5.74 -9.35 -0.31
C THR A 157 -4.54 -9.38 0.64
N GLY A 158 -3.50 -8.57 0.38
CA GLY A 158 -2.35 -8.41 1.28
C GLY A 158 -2.72 -7.74 2.61
N VAL A 159 -3.61 -6.75 2.59
CA VAL A 159 -4.17 -6.13 3.81
C VAL A 159 -5.09 -7.08 4.56
N LEU A 160 -5.96 -7.83 3.87
CA LEU A 160 -6.79 -8.84 4.53
C LEU A 160 -5.96 -9.94 5.20
N ALA A 161 -4.82 -10.32 4.60
CA ALA A 161 -3.85 -11.22 5.21
C ALA A 161 -3.21 -10.65 6.49
N CYS A 162 -3.06 -9.32 6.60
CA CYS A 162 -2.60 -8.65 7.82
C CYS A 162 -3.61 -8.82 8.97
N CYS A 163 -4.91 -8.73 8.66
CA CYS A 163 -5.99 -8.83 9.63
C CYS A 163 -6.42 -10.27 9.96
N MET A 164 -6.36 -11.20 8.99
CA MET A 164 -6.84 -12.58 9.14
C MET A 164 -5.73 -13.60 8.85
N LYS A 165 -5.26 -14.24 9.92
CA LYS A 165 -4.07 -15.12 9.90
C LYS A 165 -4.27 -16.39 9.04
N ASP A 166 -5.52 -16.84 8.88
CA ASP A 166 -5.86 -18.07 8.16
C ASP A 166 -5.85 -17.95 6.62
N LEU A 167 -5.76 -16.72 6.07
CA LEU A 167 -5.70 -16.52 4.62
C LEU A 167 -4.31 -16.82 4.02
N VAL A 168 -3.25 -16.87 4.85
CA VAL A 168 -1.84 -16.83 4.38
C VAL A 168 -1.31 -18.22 3.99
N THR A 169 -1.87 -18.80 2.93
CA THR A 169 -1.38 -20.05 2.34
C THR A 169 -0.31 -19.80 1.27
N GLN A 170 0.68 -20.69 1.14
CA GLN A 170 1.71 -20.62 0.07
C GLN A 170 1.13 -20.45 -1.35
N LYS A 171 0.00 -21.11 -1.64
CA LYS A 171 -0.72 -21.00 -2.91
C LYS A 171 -1.16 -19.56 -3.18
N VAL A 172 -1.71 -18.88 -2.17
CA VAL A 172 -2.17 -17.47 -2.26
C VAL A 172 -0.98 -16.56 -2.55
N GLY A 173 0.13 -16.71 -1.84
CA GLY A 173 1.36 -15.93 -2.11
C GLY A 173 1.89 -16.12 -3.54
N ARG A 174 1.87 -17.35 -4.08
CA ARG A 174 2.29 -17.61 -5.47
C ARG A 174 1.32 -16.99 -6.49
N VAL A 175 0.01 -17.09 -6.26
CA VAL A 175 -1.01 -16.48 -7.14
C VAL A 175 -0.90 -14.96 -7.12
N ALA A 176 -0.74 -14.35 -5.94
CA ALA A 176 -0.55 -12.91 -5.79
C ALA A 176 0.69 -12.41 -6.57
N GLY A 177 1.82 -13.12 -6.50
CA GLY A 177 3.02 -12.79 -7.28
C GLY A 177 2.81 -12.88 -8.80
N VAL A 178 2.05 -13.87 -9.28
CA VAL A 178 1.70 -13.98 -10.71
C VAL A 178 0.78 -12.85 -11.15
N LEU A 179 -0.22 -12.50 -10.34
CA LEU A 179 -1.13 -11.38 -10.61
C LEU A 179 -0.40 -10.03 -10.60
N GLN A 180 0.59 -9.84 -9.72
CA GLN A 180 1.45 -8.65 -9.73
C GLN A 180 2.34 -8.55 -10.95
N LEU A 181 2.92 -9.68 -11.40
CA LEU A 181 3.69 -9.71 -12.65
C LEU A 181 2.77 -9.37 -13.84
N PHE A 182 1.56 -9.92 -13.89
CA PHE A 182 0.59 -9.60 -14.92
C PHE A 182 0.18 -8.12 -14.90
N ALA A 183 -0.13 -7.56 -13.73
CA ALA A 183 -0.40 -6.14 -13.56
C ALA A 183 0.77 -5.25 -14.03
N ALA A 184 2.01 -5.61 -13.68
CA ALA A 184 3.20 -4.90 -14.12
C ALA A 184 3.37 -4.95 -15.65
N CYS A 185 3.14 -6.11 -16.28
CA CYS A 185 3.18 -6.23 -17.75
C CYS A 185 2.13 -5.33 -18.41
N LEU A 186 0.91 -5.25 -17.87
CA LEU A 186 -0.15 -4.38 -18.38
C LEU A 186 0.21 -2.89 -18.23
N VAL A 187 0.67 -2.47 -17.04
CA VAL A 187 1.08 -1.07 -16.79
C VAL A 187 2.27 -0.69 -17.68
N GLY A 188 3.30 -1.54 -17.75
CA GLY A 188 4.48 -1.34 -18.58
C GLY A 188 4.16 -1.26 -20.07
N ALA A 189 3.26 -2.11 -20.58
CA ALA A 189 2.79 -2.04 -21.97
C ALA A 189 2.06 -0.73 -22.28
N GLY A 190 1.21 -0.25 -21.38
CA GLY A 190 0.56 1.06 -21.54
C GLY A 190 1.55 2.24 -21.50
N CYS A 191 2.57 2.18 -20.63
CA CYS A 191 3.65 3.17 -20.60
C CYS A 191 4.48 3.16 -21.89
N ALA A 192 4.75 2.00 -22.47
CA ALA A 192 5.44 1.86 -23.75
C ALA A 192 4.59 2.33 -24.96
N LEU A 193 3.27 2.12 -24.92
CA LEU A 193 2.37 2.59 -25.98
C LEU A 193 2.15 4.12 -25.97
N TYR A 194 2.27 4.77 -24.82
CA TYR A 194 1.98 6.19 -24.69
C TYR A 194 2.83 7.12 -25.61
N PRO A 195 4.16 6.94 -25.72
CA PRO A 195 5.00 7.67 -26.67
C PRO A 195 4.61 7.54 -28.14
N ASN A 196 3.89 6.48 -28.53
CA ASN A 196 3.43 6.31 -29.91
C ASN A 196 2.35 7.34 -30.30
N GLY A 197 1.64 7.93 -29.32
CA GLY A 197 0.59 8.93 -29.58
C GLY A 197 1.08 10.37 -29.77
N TRP A 198 2.39 10.64 -29.64
CA TRP A 198 2.95 12.00 -29.74
C TRP A 198 2.99 12.57 -31.17
N ASP A 199 2.76 11.74 -32.19
CA ASP A 199 2.62 12.13 -33.59
C ASP A 199 1.29 12.86 -33.92
N HIS A 200 0.31 12.77 -33.01
CA HIS A 200 -1.03 13.32 -33.24
C HIS A 200 -1.01 14.87 -33.36
N PRO A 201 -1.76 15.49 -34.29
CA PRO A 201 -1.77 16.95 -34.50
C PRO A 201 -2.02 17.78 -33.24
N GLN A 202 -2.91 17.32 -32.34
CA GLN A 202 -3.15 17.99 -31.04
C GLN A 202 -1.91 18.06 -30.15
N VAL A 203 -0.97 17.11 -30.28
CA VAL A 203 0.31 17.11 -29.54
C VAL A 203 1.32 17.97 -30.29
N LYS A 204 1.46 17.86 -31.61
CA LYS A 204 2.35 18.70 -32.43
C LYS A 204 2.10 20.20 -32.28
N MET A 205 0.84 20.63 -32.21
CA MET A 205 0.48 22.04 -31.96
C MET A 205 1.01 22.60 -30.62
N VAL A 206 1.39 21.74 -29.67
CA VAL A 206 1.89 22.11 -28.34
C VAL A 206 3.37 21.76 -28.15
N CYS A 207 3.83 20.65 -28.74
CA CYS A 207 5.18 20.10 -28.61
C CYS A 207 6.09 20.43 -29.81
N GLY A 208 5.57 21.17 -30.79
CA GLY A 208 6.24 21.49 -32.05
C GLY A 208 6.03 20.42 -33.13
N GLU A 209 6.17 20.82 -34.40
CA GLU A 209 6.05 19.93 -35.57
C GLU A 209 7.09 18.81 -35.60
N VAL A 210 8.19 18.95 -34.85
CA VAL A 210 9.21 17.91 -34.63
C VAL A 210 8.75 16.79 -33.68
N SER A 211 7.59 16.93 -33.03
CA SER A 211 6.99 15.86 -32.22
C SER A 211 6.50 14.72 -33.11
N GLY A 212 6.83 13.48 -32.76
CA GLY A 212 6.51 12.27 -33.52
C GLY A 212 6.45 11.06 -32.60
N ALA A 213 6.15 9.87 -33.13
CA ALA A 213 6.14 8.65 -32.32
C ALA A 213 7.51 8.43 -31.66
N TYR A 214 7.54 8.36 -30.32
CA TYR A 214 8.75 8.32 -29.48
C TYR A 214 9.69 9.55 -29.58
N GLN A 215 9.30 10.62 -30.28
CA GLN A 215 10.03 11.88 -30.38
C GLN A 215 9.20 12.99 -29.73
N LEU A 216 9.58 13.43 -28.53
CA LEU A 216 8.73 14.34 -27.73
C LEU A 216 8.72 15.79 -28.21
N GLY A 217 9.66 16.18 -29.07
CA GLY A 217 9.85 17.58 -29.49
C GLY A 217 10.22 18.49 -28.32
N GLU A 218 9.60 19.67 -28.28
CA GLU A 218 9.81 20.71 -27.26
C GLU A 218 9.12 20.42 -25.91
N CYS A 219 8.28 19.39 -25.86
CA CYS A 219 7.59 18.98 -24.64
C CYS A 219 8.53 18.28 -23.64
N LYS A 220 8.09 18.23 -22.38
CA LYS A 220 8.82 17.58 -21.28
C LYS A 220 7.98 16.51 -20.60
N ILE A 221 8.59 15.37 -20.29
CA ILE A 221 7.99 14.35 -19.44
C ILE A 221 7.69 14.97 -18.07
N SER A 222 6.50 14.68 -17.56
CA SER A 222 5.99 15.18 -16.29
C SER A 222 5.82 14.03 -15.28
N TRP A 223 5.62 14.40 -14.01
CA TRP A 223 5.75 13.49 -12.88
C TRP A 223 4.81 12.28 -12.90
N ALA A 224 3.60 12.38 -13.49
CA ALA A 224 2.62 11.29 -13.46
C ALA A 224 3.10 10.08 -14.27
N TYR A 225 3.84 10.31 -15.36
CA TYR A 225 4.49 9.25 -16.13
C TYR A 225 5.58 8.56 -15.29
N LEU A 226 6.44 9.35 -14.64
CA LEU A 226 7.55 8.84 -13.82
C LEU A 226 7.06 8.00 -12.63
N VAL A 227 6.00 8.42 -11.93
CA VAL A 227 5.43 7.62 -10.83
C VAL A 227 4.71 6.36 -11.33
N THR A 228 4.11 6.38 -12.54
CA THR A 228 3.55 5.16 -13.14
C THR A 228 4.66 4.14 -13.44
N VAL A 229 5.78 4.59 -14.01
CA VAL A 229 6.95 3.73 -14.25
C VAL A 229 7.55 3.22 -12.94
N GLY A 230 7.70 4.08 -11.92
CA GLY A 230 8.16 3.68 -10.59
C GLY A 230 7.23 2.66 -9.90
N GLY A 231 5.92 2.86 -10.00
CA GLY A 231 4.91 1.91 -9.55
C GLY A 231 5.01 0.56 -10.27
N CYS A 232 5.20 0.57 -11.59
CA CYS A 232 5.43 -0.64 -12.38
C CYS A 232 6.69 -1.42 -11.92
N VAL A 233 7.79 -0.72 -11.63
CA VAL A 233 9.00 -1.35 -11.07
C VAL A 233 8.74 -1.93 -9.68
N LEU A 234 8.00 -1.23 -8.82
CA LEU A 234 7.63 -1.76 -7.50
C LEU A 234 6.68 -2.98 -7.58
N LEU A 235 5.80 -3.06 -8.59
CA LEU A 235 5.00 -4.27 -8.85
C LEU A 235 5.89 -5.46 -9.24
N LEU A 236 6.89 -5.25 -10.10
CA LEU A 236 7.87 -6.30 -10.46
C LEU A 236 8.68 -6.76 -9.25
N LEU A 237 9.17 -5.83 -8.42
CA LEU A 237 9.89 -6.16 -7.19
C LEU A 237 9.00 -6.94 -6.21
N SER A 238 7.74 -6.54 -6.06
CA SER A 238 6.76 -7.24 -5.22
C SER A 238 6.52 -8.67 -5.73
N ALA A 239 6.32 -8.85 -7.03
CA ALA A 239 6.17 -10.17 -7.65
C ALA A 239 7.40 -11.08 -7.44
N LEU A 240 8.61 -10.51 -7.53
CA LEU A 240 9.86 -11.23 -7.26
C LEU A 240 9.99 -11.67 -5.80
N LEU A 241 9.55 -10.84 -4.85
CA LEU A 241 9.50 -11.18 -3.42
C LEU A 241 8.53 -12.35 -3.17
N SER A 242 7.31 -12.31 -3.73
CA SER A 242 6.36 -13.44 -3.63
C SER A 242 6.95 -14.74 -4.19
N CYS A 243 7.57 -14.67 -5.38
CA CYS A 243 8.18 -15.82 -6.04
C CYS A 243 9.39 -16.39 -5.29
N ARG A 244 10.15 -15.56 -4.55
CA ARG A 244 11.27 -16.03 -3.71
C ARG A 244 10.79 -16.59 -2.37
N ALA A 245 9.78 -15.99 -1.74
CA ALA A 245 9.15 -16.52 -0.53
C ALA A 245 8.51 -17.90 -0.76
N GLY A 246 7.94 -18.13 -1.96
CA GLY A 246 7.41 -19.43 -2.36
C GLY A 246 8.47 -20.55 -2.43
N ARG A 247 9.67 -20.25 -2.96
CA ARG A 247 10.73 -21.27 -3.19
C ARG A 247 11.38 -21.78 -1.90
N ARG A 248 11.77 -20.87 -0.99
CA ARG A 248 12.52 -21.25 0.23
C ARG A 248 11.81 -22.27 1.13
N LYS A 249 10.48 -22.21 1.24
CA LYS A 249 9.70 -23.20 2.01
C LYS A 249 9.54 -24.56 1.31
N LEU A 250 9.65 -24.60 -0.03
CA LEU A 250 9.54 -25.84 -0.80
C LEU A 250 10.87 -26.62 -0.82
N GLU A 251 12.00 -25.90 -0.72
CA GLU A 251 13.31 -26.47 -0.45
C GLU A 251 13.40 -27.02 0.98
N ALA A 252 12.88 -26.30 1.97
CA ALA A 252 12.84 -26.74 3.38
C ALA A 252 11.96 -27.97 3.66
N TYR A 253 11.08 -28.37 2.72
CA TYR A 253 10.25 -29.59 2.83
C TYR A 253 10.84 -30.77 2.00
N ARG A 254 12.02 -30.59 1.41
CA ARG A 254 12.74 -31.61 0.63
C ARG A 254 13.94 -32.20 1.40
N VAL A 255 14.18 -31.71 2.62
CA VAL A 255 15.19 -32.21 3.57
C VAL A 255 14.50 -33.11 4.60
#